data_AF-A0A5N6T1U3-F1
#
_entry.id   AF-A0A5N6T1U3-F1
#
_cell.length_a   1.000
_cell.length_b   1.000
_cell.length_c   1.000
_cell.angle_alpha   90.00
_cell.angle_beta   90.00
_cell.angle_gamma   90.00
#
_symmetry.space_group_name_H-M   'P 1'
#
loop_
_entity.id
_entity.type
_entity.pdbx_description
1 polymer ?
#
loop_
_entity_poly.entity_id
_entity_poly.type
_entity_poly.pdbx_seq_one_letter_code
_entity_poly.pdbx_strand_id
1 'polypeptide(L)'
;MGGTSMDVCHYDCKFDLSYRNSGGRQKDHYPMLNIATLAAGGGSMLFARYGLFVVGLESAGAHPGPACYRKGGPLTVTDANLFLGRLDLSSFPAIFGPGANMPLDYEITRKKFEGITLEVNEQTSRNLTTDKVALGFLDVVNETISRPMRNVTEVQGFAPSTHALASFGGAGG
;
A
#
# COMPACT_ATOMS: atom_id res chain seq x y z
N MET A 1 -7.54 -3.68 -1.59
CA MET A 1 -6.52 -2.91 -0.86
C MET A 1 -7.18 -1.73 -0.14
N GLY A 2 -6.97 -1.64 1.18
CA GLY A 2 -7.45 -0.53 2.00
C GLY A 2 -6.35 0.47 2.35
N GLY A 3 -6.61 1.32 3.35
CA GLY A 3 -5.63 2.28 3.86
C GLY A 3 -4.49 1.65 4.66
N THR A 4 -4.70 0.51 5.31
CA THR A 4 -3.68 -0.10 6.20
C THR A 4 -3.22 -1.47 5.73
N SER A 5 -4.14 -2.26 5.20
CA SER A 5 -3.90 -3.65 4.81
C SER A 5 -4.53 -3.96 3.47
N MET A 6 -4.14 -5.11 2.96
CA MET A 6 -4.70 -5.75 1.78
C MET A 6 -4.99 -7.20 2.09
N ASP A 7 -6.19 -7.64 1.74
CA ASP A 7 -6.62 -9.03 1.86
C ASP A 7 -6.73 -9.64 0.47
N VAL A 8 -6.24 -10.86 0.33
CA VAL A 8 -6.28 -11.64 -0.92
C VAL A 8 -6.91 -12.99 -0.62
N CYS A 9 -7.87 -13.40 -1.46
CA CYS A 9 -8.45 -14.73 -1.45
C CYS A 9 -8.51 -15.28 -2.88
N HIS A 10 -8.68 -16.60 -2.97
CA HIS A 10 -8.83 -17.31 -4.23
C HIS A 10 -10.23 -17.96 -4.31
N TYR A 11 -10.77 -18.03 -5.53
CA TYR A 11 -12.05 -18.67 -5.82
C TYR A 11 -11.98 -19.34 -7.19
N ASP A 12 -12.28 -20.63 -7.23
CA ASP A 12 -12.41 -21.41 -8.48
C ASP A 12 -13.59 -22.38 -8.36
N CYS A 13 -14.80 -21.86 -8.62
CA CYS A 13 -16.10 -22.55 -8.47
C CYS A 13 -16.41 -23.10 -7.07
N LYS A 14 -15.46 -23.03 -6.14
CA LYS A 14 -15.53 -23.42 -4.74
C LYS A 14 -14.71 -22.43 -3.92
N PHE A 15 -15.14 -22.17 -2.69
CA PHE A 15 -14.36 -21.36 -1.75
C PHE A 15 -13.16 -22.16 -1.24
N ASP A 16 -11.99 -21.54 -1.25
CA ASP A 16 -10.81 -22.08 -0.59
C ASP A 16 -10.96 -21.91 0.93
N LEU A 17 -11.05 -23.05 1.63
CA LEU A 17 -11.26 -23.09 3.07
C LEU A 17 -9.99 -23.57 3.77
N SER A 18 -9.52 -22.79 4.73
CA SER A 18 -8.43 -23.15 5.63
C SER A 18 -8.96 -23.56 7.00
N TYR A 19 -8.32 -24.54 7.60
CA TYR A 19 -8.52 -24.94 8.99
C TYR A 19 -7.32 -24.44 9.78
N ARG A 20 -7.39 -23.19 10.26
CA ARG A 20 -6.23 -22.52 10.86
C ARG A 20 -6.14 -22.86 12.34
N ASN A 21 -4.99 -23.39 12.78
CA ASN A 21 -4.59 -23.34 14.19
C ASN A 21 -4.12 -21.91 14.50
N SER A 22 -5.02 -21.02 14.92
CA SER A 22 -4.62 -19.71 15.43
C SER A 22 -3.77 -19.88 16.70
N GLY A 23 -2.57 -19.30 16.71
CA GLY A 23 -1.54 -19.43 17.77
C GLY A 23 -1.89 -18.77 19.13
N GLY A 24 -3.15 -18.83 19.54
CA GLY A 24 -3.60 -18.53 20.90
C GLY A 24 -3.67 -19.78 21.79
N ARG A 25 -4.11 -19.62 23.04
CA ARG A 25 -4.26 -20.74 24.01
C ARG A 25 -5.40 -21.72 23.66
N GLN A 26 -6.29 -21.39 22.72
CA GLN A 26 -7.38 -22.26 22.26
C GLN A 26 -7.22 -22.57 20.78
N LYS A 27 -7.33 -23.86 20.45
CA LYS A 27 -7.37 -24.35 19.08
C LYS A 27 -8.81 -24.31 18.61
N ASP A 28 -9.09 -23.38 17.71
CA ASP A 28 -10.37 -23.25 17.06
C ASP A 28 -10.39 -24.12 15.79
N HIS A 29 -11.30 -25.10 15.75
CA HIS A 29 -11.42 -26.07 14.65
C HIS A 29 -12.71 -25.83 13.85
N TYR A 30 -12.84 -24.66 13.22
CA TYR A 30 -13.92 -24.40 12.26
C TYR A 30 -13.34 -24.01 10.89
N PRO A 31 -14.01 -24.40 9.79
CA PRO A 31 -13.61 -23.98 8.46
C PRO A 31 -13.75 -22.46 8.32
N MET A 32 -12.70 -21.81 7.80
CA MET A 32 -12.69 -20.38 7.49
C MET A 32 -12.23 -20.15 6.05
N LEU A 33 -12.66 -19.05 5.43
CA LEU A 33 -12.11 -18.66 4.14
C LEU A 33 -10.58 -18.47 4.26
N ASN A 34 -9.83 -19.03 3.32
CA ASN A 34 -8.38 -18.85 3.27
C ASN A 34 -8.06 -17.44 2.77
N ILE A 35 -7.84 -16.52 3.71
CA ILE A 35 -7.48 -15.13 3.43
C ILE A 35 -6.01 -14.92 3.77
N ALA A 36 -5.26 -14.45 2.79
CA ALA A 36 -3.90 -13.93 2.95
C ALA A 36 -3.97 -12.41 3.18
N THR A 37 -3.73 -11.98 4.42
CA THR A 37 -3.66 -10.56 4.78
C THR A 37 -2.22 -10.08 4.74
N LEU A 38 -1.97 -8.98 4.03
CA LEU A 38 -0.71 -8.26 3.98
C LEU A 38 -0.89 -6.88 4.62
N ALA A 39 0.04 -6.48 5.47
CA ALA A 39 0.10 -5.14 6.07
C ALA A 39 0.68 -4.11 5.08
N ALA A 40 0.12 -4.07 3.87
CA ALA A 40 0.45 -3.10 2.83
C ALA A 40 -0.86 -2.49 2.29
N GLY A 41 -0.98 -1.17 2.39
CA GLY A 41 -2.15 -0.39 1.99
C GLY A 41 -1.76 1.02 1.56
N GLY A 42 -2.74 1.87 1.25
CA GLY A 42 -2.47 3.26 0.83
C GLY A 42 -1.69 4.08 1.87
N GLY A 43 -1.89 3.80 3.14
CA GLY A 43 -1.22 4.45 4.27
C GLY A 43 0.11 3.82 4.67
N SER A 44 0.60 2.79 3.98
CA SER A 44 1.93 2.24 4.25
C SER A 44 3.00 3.30 4.05
N MET A 45 3.84 3.48 5.06
CA MET A 45 4.84 4.55 5.10
C MET A 45 6.01 4.27 4.17
N LEU A 46 6.59 5.33 3.59
CA LEU A 46 7.74 5.28 2.70
C LEU A 46 9.01 5.75 3.43
N PHE A 47 10.08 4.98 3.32
CA PHE A 47 11.37 5.29 3.93
C PHE A 47 12.52 5.10 2.94
N ALA A 48 13.53 5.96 3.04
CA ALA A 48 14.85 5.71 2.48
C ALA A 48 15.75 5.19 3.60
N ARG A 49 16.32 4.00 3.46
CA ARG A 49 17.26 3.44 4.44
C ARG A 49 18.49 2.94 3.71
N TYR A 50 19.65 3.53 3.98
CA TYR A 50 20.92 3.16 3.35
C TYR A 50 20.85 3.14 1.81
N GLY A 51 20.11 4.08 1.22
CA GLY A 51 19.92 4.19 -0.22
C GLY A 51 18.91 3.19 -0.82
N LEU A 52 18.24 2.38 0.00
CA LEU A 52 17.18 1.47 -0.42
C LEU A 52 15.80 2.06 -0.14
N PHE A 53 14.88 1.82 -1.06
CA PHE A 53 13.46 2.14 -0.89
C PHE A 53 12.80 1.07 -0.03
N VAL A 54 12.20 1.49 1.08
CA VAL A 54 11.48 0.61 2.02
C VAL A 54 10.05 1.11 2.16
N VAL A 55 9.08 0.20 2.08
CA VAL A 55 7.66 0.52 2.25
C VAL A 55 7.02 -0.38 3.29
N GLY A 56 6.32 0.22 4.26
CA GLY A 56 5.75 -0.49 5.40
C GLY A 56 6.82 -1.12 6.31
N LEU A 57 6.49 -2.00 7.26
CA LEU A 57 5.15 -2.48 7.67
C LEU A 57 4.33 -1.40 8.42
N GLU A 58 4.96 -0.30 8.78
CA GLU A 58 4.31 0.80 9.48
C GLU A 58 3.27 1.47 8.59
N SER A 59 2.11 1.77 9.16
CA SER A 59 1.01 2.47 8.49
C SER A 59 0.72 3.76 9.20
N ALA A 60 0.53 4.84 8.42
CA ALA A 60 0.06 6.11 8.92
C ALA A 60 -1.42 6.08 9.36
N GLY A 61 -2.13 4.99 9.04
CA GLY A 61 -3.55 4.81 9.34
C GLY A 61 -4.40 5.92 8.73
N ALA A 62 -5.50 6.26 9.42
CA ALA A 62 -6.36 7.40 9.05
C ALA A 62 -5.97 8.70 9.77
N HIS A 63 -5.30 8.59 10.92
CA HIS A 63 -4.81 9.72 11.70
C HIS A 63 -3.43 9.39 12.29
N PRO A 64 -2.37 10.16 11.98
CA PRO A 64 -2.39 11.39 11.16
C PRO A 64 -2.66 11.12 9.67
N GLY A 65 -2.53 9.89 9.19
CA GLY A 65 -2.75 9.51 7.79
C GLY A 65 -1.62 9.94 6.85
N PRO A 66 -1.79 9.76 5.53
CA PRO A 66 -0.89 10.30 4.50
C PRO A 66 -0.53 11.77 4.67
N ALA A 67 0.63 12.19 4.17
CA ALA A 67 1.06 13.58 4.25
C ALA A 67 0.07 14.53 3.54
N CYS A 68 -0.49 14.10 2.42
CA CYS A 68 -1.49 14.81 1.65
C CYS A 68 -2.81 15.06 2.41
N TYR A 69 -3.03 14.40 3.55
CA TYR A 69 -4.22 14.62 4.39
C TYR A 69 -4.10 15.89 5.26
N ARG A 70 -2.98 16.62 5.20
CA ARG A 70 -2.75 17.90 5.90
C ARG A 70 -2.83 17.81 7.43
N LYS A 71 -2.51 16.64 8.00
CA LYS A 71 -2.54 16.36 9.45
C LYS A 71 -1.16 16.06 10.05
N GLY A 72 -0.09 16.42 9.33
CA GLY A 72 1.28 16.21 9.78
C GLY A 72 1.81 14.78 9.61
N GLY A 73 1.10 13.92 8.88
CA GLY A 73 1.50 12.52 8.69
C GLY A 73 2.68 12.31 7.73
N PRO A 74 3.30 11.12 7.74
CA PRO A 74 4.50 10.79 6.94
C PRO A 74 4.20 10.61 5.45
N LEU A 75 5.23 10.42 4.62
CA LEU A 75 5.04 9.98 3.22
C LEU A 75 4.49 8.56 3.20
N THR A 76 3.50 8.33 2.33
CA THR A 76 2.81 7.04 2.19
C THR A 76 2.59 6.65 0.72
N VAL A 77 2.09 5.44 0.47
CA VAL A 77 1.71 4.98 -0.89
C VAL A 77 0.67 5.89 -1.55
N THR A 78 -0.31 6.39 -0.78
CA THR A 78 -1.29 7.36 -1.27
C THR A 78 -0.62 8.66 -1.73
N ASP A 79 0.41 9.11 -1.02
CA ASP A 79 1.19 10.28 -1.42
C ASP A 79 1.93 10.04 -2.74
N ALA A 80 2.55 8.87 -2.93
CA ALA A 80 3.21 8.52 -4.19
C ALA A 80 2.24 8.52 -5.38
N ASN A 81 1.05 7.94 -5.20
CA ASN A 81 0.00 7.96 -6.23
C ASN A 81 -0.52 9.37 -6.53
N LEU A 82 -0.69 10.21 -5.50
CA LEU A 82 -1.06 11.62 -5.67
C LEU A 82 0.03 12.38 -6.45
N PHE A 83 1.29 12.20 -6.07
CA PHE A 83 2.43 12.89 -6.66
C PHE A 83 2.57 12.58 -8.16
N LEU A 84 2.41 11.31 -8.53
CA LEU A 84 2.48 10.87 -9.93
C LEU A 84 1.18 11.13 -10.72
N GLY A 85 0.20 11.81 -10.13
CA GLY A 85 -1.06 12.15 -10.79
C GLY A 85 -1.97 10.95 -11.08
N ARG A 86 -1.85 9.87 -10.31
CA ARG A 86 -2.66 8.64 -10.48
C ARG A 86 -4.02 8.71 -9.78
N LEU A 87 -4.25 9.71 -8.93
CA LEU A 87 -5.50 9.91 -8.23
C LEU A 87 -6.38 10.93 -8.97
N ASP A 88 -7.65 10.59 -9.21
CA ASP A 88 -8.65 11.56 -9.65
C ASP A 88 -9.10 12.43 -8.48
N LEU A 89 -8.52 13.62 -8.37
CA LEU A 89 -8.81 14.58 -7.30
C LEU A 89 -10.28 15.03 -7.25
N SER A 90 -11.01 14.98 -8.37
CA SER A 90 -12.41 15.40 -8.41
C SER A 90 -13.34 14.43 -7.67
N SER A 91 -12.94 13.17 -7.56
CA SER A 91 -13.64 12.11 -6.83
C SER A 91 -13.39 12.14 -5.31
N PHE A 92 -12.42 12.93 -4.83
CA PHE A 92 -12.11 13.02 -3.39
C PHE A 92 -12.92 14.13 -2.71
N PRO A 93 -13.60 13.83 -1.59
CA PRO A 93 -14.31 14.85 -0.84
C PRO A 93 -13.31 15.77 -0.12
N ALA A 94 -13.67 17.04 0.06
CA ALA A 94 -12.87 18.02 0.79
C ALA A 94 -12.98 17.82 2.31
N ILE A 95 -12.51 16.69 2.84
CA ILE A 95 -12.59 16.29 4.26
C ILE A 95 -11.23 16.26 4.96
N PHE A 96 -10.19 16.82 4.34
CA PHE A 96 -8.82 16.80 4.84
C PHE A 96 -8.47 18.07 5.62
N GLY A 97 -7.31 18.05 6.27
CA GLY A 97 -6.84 19.15 7.12
C GLY A 97 -7.46 19.20 8.52
N PRO A 98 -7.03 20.17 9.35
CA PRO A 98 -7.46 20.29 10.74
C PRO A 98 -8.97 20.56 10.89
N GLY A 99 -9.55 21.30 9.94
CA GLY A 99 -10.98 21.63 9.90
C GLY A 99 -11.84 20.65 9.10
N ALA A 100 -11.26 19.56 8.58
CA ALA A 100 -11.94 18.56 7.76
C ALA A 100 -12.79 19.16 6.61
N ASN A 101 -12.25 20.18 5.95
CA ASN A 101 -12.93 20.97 4.91
C ASN A 101 -12.02 21.31 3.72
N MET A 102 -10.85 20.66 3.62
CA MET A 102 -9.85 20.95 2.60
C MET A 102 -9.67 19.76 1.64
N PRO A 103 -9.25 20.00 0.38
CA PRO A 103 -8.85 18.94 -0.53
C PRO A 103 -7.48 18.35 -0.14
N LEU A 104 -7.09 17.26 -0.82
CA LEU A 104 -5.74 16.71 -0.72
C LEU A 104 -4.67 17.78 -1.02
N ASP A 105 -3.51 17.67 -0.36
CA ASP A 105 -2.40 18.60 -0.56
C ASP A 105 -1.28 18.00 -1.39
N TYR A 106 -1.26 18.34 -2.68
CA TYR A 106 -0.16 17.98 -3.56
C TYR A 106 1.16 18.64 -3.15
N GLU A 107 1.13 19.88 -2.62
CA GLU A 107 2.34 20.65 -2.37
C GLU A 107 3.10 20.16 -1.13
N ILE A 108 2.39 19.69 -0.10
CA ILE A 108 3.02 19.00 1.03
C ILE A 108 3.73 17.73 0.51
N THR A 109 3.06 16.97 -0.33
CA THR A 109 3.60 15.73 -0.89
C THR A 109 4.82 15.99 -1.77
N ARG A 110 4.77 16.97 -2.68
CA ARG A 110 5.91 17.38 -3.52
C ARG A 110 7.13 17.73 -2.68
N LYS A 111 6.97 18.61 -1.68
CA LYS A 111 8.09 19.03 -0.80
C LYS A 111 8.72 17.86 -0.06
N LYS A 112 7.91 16.90 0.40
CA LYS A 112 8.43 15.70 1.07
C LYS A 112 9.16 14.78 0.11
N PHE A 113 8.67 14.61 -1.13
CA PHE A 113 9.38 13.84 -2.14
C PHE A 113 10.70 14.49 -2.57
N GLU A 114 10.75 15.82 -2.66
CA GLU A 114 12.01 16.55 -2.85
C GLU A 114 13.01 16.23 -1.72
N GLY A 115 12.57 16.30 -0.46
CA GLY A 115 13.39 15.99 0.70
C GLY A 115 13.95 14.56 0.70
N ILE A 116 13.09 13.54 0.53
CA ILE A 116 13.53 12.14 0.52
C ILE A 116 14.40 11.82 -0.71
N THR A 117 14.20 12.51 -1.83
CA THR A 117 15.02 12.34 -3.04
C THR A 117 16.44 12.85 -2.80
N LEU A 118 16.59 13.99 -2.14
CA LEU A 118 17.90 14.50 -1.73
C LEU A 118 18.62 13.49 -0.83
N GLU A 119 17.92 12.97 0.20
CA GLU A 119 18.47 11.96 1.11
C GLU A 119 18.94 10.70 0.37
N VAL A 120 18.14 10.17 -0.56
CA VAL A 120 18.49 8.98 -1.35
C VAL A 120 19.68 9.25 -2.25
N ASN A 121 19.72 10.41 -2.91
CA ASN A 121 20.81 10.78 -3.81
C ASN A 121 22.13 10.95 -3.05
N GLU A 122 22.09 11.55 -1.85
CA GLU A 122 23.26 11.67 -0.96
C GLU A 122 23.76 10.29 -0.52
N GLN A 123 22.87 9.38 -0.11
CA GLN A 123 23.25 8.04 0.36
C GLN A 123 23.77 7.12 -0.75
N THR A 124 23.28 7.27 -1.99
CA THR A 124 23.60 6.36 -3.10
C THR A 124 24.60 6.92 -4.10
N SER A 125 24.97 8.21 -3.98
CA SER A 125 25.73 8.94 -5.01
C SER A 125 25.09 8.85 -6.41
N ARG A 126 23.76 8.74 -6.47
CA ARG A 126 22.97 8.76 -7.71
C ARG A 126 22.33 10.13 -7.88
N ASN A 127 21.87 10.41 -9.11
CA ASN A 127 21.10 11.60 -9.43
C ASN A 127 19.71 11.19 -9.93
N LEU A 128 18.86 10.72 -9.00
CA LEU A 128 17.48 10.36 -9.28
C LEU A 128 16.59 11.62 -9.24
N THR A 129 15.61 11.66 -10.13
CA THR A 129 14.54 12.66 -10.08
C THR A 129 13.48 12.24 -9.05
N THR A 130 12.71 13.21 -8.55
CA THR A 130 11.61 12.96 -7.61
C THR A 130 10.58 11.99 -8.17
N ASP A 131 10.24 12.09 -9.45
CA ASP A 131 9.34 11.15 -10.15
C ASP A 131 9.88 9.72 -10.12
N LYS A 132 11.18 9.52 -10.35
CA LYS A 132 11.80 8.20 -10.32
C LYS A 132 11.82 7.61 -8.92
N VAL A 133 12.03 8.44 -7.90
CA VAL A 133 11.96 8.01 -6.50
C VAL A 133 10.54 7.60 -6.13
N ALA A 134 9.53 8.42 -6.46
CA ALA A 134 8.13 8.11 -6.21
C ALA A 134 7.67 6.84 -6.94
N LEU A 135 8.05 6.67 -8.21
CA LEU A 135 7.77 5.45 -8.97
C LEU A 135 8.46 4.23 -8.36
N GLY A 136 9.73 4.36 -7.96
CA GLY A 136 10.48 3.28 -7.33
C GLY A 136 9.83 2.77 -6.04
N PHE A 137 9.25 3.66 -5.23
CA PHE A 137 8.45 3.25 -4.07
C PHE A 137 7.21 2.44 -4.46
N LEU A 138 6.49 2.85 -5.51
CA LEU A 138 5.34 2.09 -6.00
C LEU A 138 5.74 0.73 -6.57
N ASP A 139 6.88 0.63 -7.24
CA ASP A 139 7.40 -0.65 -7.74
C ASP A 139 7.70 -1.62 -6.59
N VAL A 140 8.30 -1.13 -5.49
CA VAL A 140 8.54 -1.93 -4.28
C VAL A 140 7.23 -2.41 -3.65
N VAL A 141 6.20 -1.56 -3.62
CA VAL A 141 4.88 -1.92 -3.09
C VAL A 141 4.21 -2.97 -3.95
N ASN A 142 4.21 -2.78 -5.27
CA ASN A 142 3.64 -3.71 -6.23
C ASN A 142 4.30 -5.09 -6.14
N GLU A 143 5.63 -5.14 -6.05
CA GLU A 143 6.34 -6.40 -5.87
C GLU A 143 5.98 -7.06 -4.52
N THR A 144 5.85 -6.26 -3.46
CA THR A 144 5.46 -6.76 -2.13
C THR A 144 4.05 -7.35 -2.14
N ILE A 145 3.11 -6.71 -2.83
CA ILE A 145 1.71 -7.15 -2.97
C ILE A 145 1.57 -8.36 -3.92
N SER A 146 2.46 -8.50 -4.90
CA SER A 146 2.41 -9.66 -5.81
C SER A 146 2.67 -11.00 -5.10
N ARG A 147 3.43 -10.98 -3.98
CA ARG A 147 3.78 -12.18 -3.22
C ARG A 147 2.57 -12.93 -2.64
N PRO A 148 1.66 -12.31 -1.86
CA PRO A 148 0.46 -13.00 -1.39
C PRO A 148 -0.45 -13.45 -2.54
N MET A 149 -0.50 -12.73 -3.67
CA MET A 149 -1.24 -13.19 -4.85
C MET A 149 -0.69 -14.51 -5.40
N ARG A 150 0.64 -14.62 -5.56
CA ARG A 150 1.30 -15.87 -5.97
C ARG A 150 1.09 -16.99 -4.95
N ASN A 151 1.05 -16.67 -3.65
CA ASN A 151 0.82 -17.66 -2.59
C ASN A 151 -0.57 -18.30 -2.63
N VAL A 152 -1.61 -17.54 -2.98
CA VAL A 152 -2.98 -18.07 -3.12
C VAL A 152 -3.27 -18.64 -4.51
N THR A 153 -2.33 -18.54 -5.46
CA THR A 153 -2.46 -19.05 -6.83
C THR A 153 -1.39 -20.08 -7.16
N GLU A 154 -0.22 -19.64 -7.64
CA GLU A 154 0.88 -20.48 -8.12
C GLU A 154 1.34 -21.52 -7.10
N VAL A 155 1.47 -21.12 -5.84
CA VAL A 155 1.91 -22.03 -4.76
C VAL A 155 0.89 -23.14 -4.48
N GLN A 156 -0.39 -22.87 -4.76
CA GLN A 156 -1.46 -23.87 -4.67
C GLN A 156 -1.63 -24.69 -5.96
N GLY A 157 -0.80 -24.44 -6.98
CA GLY A 157 -0.84 -25.12 -8.28
C GLY A 157 -1.82 -24.52 -9.29
N PHE A 158 -2.36 -23.33 -9.02
CA PHE A 158 -3.24 -22.63 -9.95
C PHE A 158 -2.44 -21.71 -10.88
N ALA A 159 -2.75 -21.76 -12.18
CA ALA A 159 -2.17 -20.83 -13.15
C ALA A 159 -2.86 -19.45 -13.03
N PRO A 160 -2.12 -18.35 -12.77
CA PRO A 160 -2.74 -17.02 -12.67
C PRO A 160 -3.45 -16.58 -13.96
N SER A 161 -2.99 -17.05 -15.12
CA SER A 161 -3.56 -16.74 -16.43
C SER A 161 -4.97 -17.28 -16.64
N THR A 162 -5.40 -18.28 -15.86
CA THR A 162 -6.77 -18.82 -15.91
C THR A 162 -7.73 -18.10 -14.97
N HIS A 163 -7.27 -17.04 -14.29
CA HIS A 163 -8.04 -16.30 -13.29
C HIS A 163 -8.20 -14.84 -13.69
N ALA A 164 -9.30 -14.25 -13.24
CA ALA A 164 -9.50 -12.80 -13.29
C ALA A 164 -9.16 -12.19 -11.93
N LEU A 165 -8.48 -11.03 -11.93
CA LEU A 165 -8.23 -10.27 -10.71
C LEU A 165 -9.42 -9.33 -10.45
N ALA A 166 -10.19 -9.62 -9.39
CA ALA A 166 -11.19 -8.69 -8.88
C ALA A 166 -10.55 -7.80 -7.81
N SER A 167 -10.49 -6.49 -8.07
CA SER A 167 -9.94 -5.52 -7.12
C SER A 167 -11.03 -4.81 -6.33
N PHE A 168 -10.79 -4.61 -5.04
CA PHE A 168 -11.70 -3.96 -4.11
C PHE A 168 -10.96 -2.99 -3.19
N GLY A 169 -11.72 -2.10 -2.55
CA GLY A 169 -11.19 -1.10 -1.60
C GLY A 169 -10.61 0.13 -2.31
N GLY A 170 -10.62 1.27 -1.63
CA GLY A 170 -10.31 2.57 -2.24
C GLY A 170 -8.88 2.75 -2.74
N ALA A 171 -7.97 1.83 -2.42
CA ALA A 171 -6.59 1.82 -2.92
C ALA A 171 -6.32 0.63 -3.88
N GLY A 172 -7.34 -0.13 -4.27
CA GLY A 172 -7.19 -1.28 -5.14
C GLY A 172 -7.31 -0.97 -6.64
N GLY A 173 -7.88 0.18 -7.00
CA GLY A 173 -8.12 0.61 -8.38
C GLY A 173 -7.21 1.75 -8.78
#